data_AF-N1PJ41-F1
#
_entry.id   AF-N1PJ41-F1
#
_cell.length_a   1.000
_cell.length_b   1.000
_cell.length_c   1.000
_cell.angle_alpha   90.00
_cell.angle_beta   90.00
_cell.angle_gamma   90.00
#
_symmetry.space_group_name_H-M   'P 1'
#
loop_
_entity.id
_entity.type
_entity.pdbx_description
1 polymer ?
#
loop_
_entity_poly.entity_id
_entity_poly.type
_entity_poly.pdbx_seq_one_letter_code
_entity_poly.pdbx_strand_id
1 'polypeptide(L)'
;MSAGRGRGAYYKARYGGRRGGRGGSQSTANYNNHHGAYKRLLGKYDHVEPQSILSIDHVQGNAYAAPSQVRAIKPWKETGLPDQYLASDVRRIALCDFVSCVAGRLIQTKRLDQSIGKANGGWSGPTGGAFSINAPRQEMIPRTSALMSGNESIELRFAVSLPAAGRSVLVQQAYQILAVNLVEIIKQSLLQGRCLITFVANGSVLPRASGASQAPMTGSEVVVFTSPKELEVSLTAITGSTHTGMGIPKSVTMLTGGRLHGKSTLLEALELGVYDHLRGDGREAIVTDPTAFKIRAEDGRSVNTTDVSPFISTLPGGKAARVFSTFGASGSTSMATNI
;
A
#
# COMPACT_ATOMS: atom_id res chain seq x y z
N MET A 1 -0.76 14.63 39.42
CA MET A 1 0.55 15.26 39.11
C MET A 1 0.74 15.23 37.61
N SER A 2 0.72 16.40 36.98
CA SER A 2 0.63 16.61 35.53
C SER A 2 2.03 16.57 34.89
N ALA A 3 2.32 15.53 34.11
CA ALA A 3 3.54 15.43 33.30
C ALA A 3 3.28 16.03 31.90
N GLY A 4 4.15 16.95 31.50
CA GLY A 4 3.96 17.85 30.36
C GLY A 4 3.87 17.16 29.00
N ARG A 5 2.88 17.58 28.21
CA ARG A 5 2.66 17.23 26.80
C ARG A 5 3.84 17.76 25.95
N GLY A 6 4.77 16.88 25.62
CA GLY A 6 5.91 17.19 24.75
C GLY A 6 5.47 17.37 23.29
N ARG A 7 5.63 18.58 22.76
CA ARG A 7 5.49 18.88 21.33
C ARG A 7 6.51 18.02 20.55
N GLY A 8 6.02 17.20 19.62
CA GLY A 8 6.78 16.18 18.89
C GLY A 8 7.94 16.68 18.02
N ALA A 9 8.66 15.76 17.38
CA ALA A 9 9.80 16.01 16.47
C ALA A 9 9.57 17.17 15.50
N TYR A 10 8.33 17.25 15.02
CA TYR A 10 7.79 18.26 14.11
C TYR A 10 8.04 19.71 14.59
N TYR A 11 8.03 19.95 15.91
CA TYR A 11 8.29 21.27 16.48
C TYR A 11 9.79 21.54 16.68
N LYS A 12 10.61 20.53 16.94
CA LYS A 12 12.08 20.68 17.06
C LYS A 12 12.76 20.89 15.71
N ALA A 13 12.21 20.31 14.64
CA ALA A 13 12.65 20.56 13.27
C ALA A 13 12.27 21.96 12.76
N ARG A 14 11.15 22.53 13.23
CA ARG A 14 10.64 23.84 12.79
C ARG A 14 11.01 25.02 13.71
N TYR A 15 11.22 24.81 15.01
CA TYR A 15 11.38 25.85 16.03
C TYR A 15 12.40 25.49 17.13
N GLY A 16 13.58 25.00 16.77
CA GLY A 16 14.68 24.81 17.71
C GLY A 16 15.18 26.11 18.34
N GLY A 17 14.41 26.69 19.27
CA GLY A 17 14.81 27.83 20.09
C GLY A 17 13.69 28.83 20.36
N ARG A 18 12.90 28.65 21.42
CA ARG A 18 12.28 29.79 22.10
C ARG A 18 12.09 29.51 23.60
N ARG A 19 13.03 29.98 24.41
CA ARG A 19 12.75 30.44 25.77
C ARG A 19 12.81 31.97 25.73
N GLY A 20 11.73 32.59 26.21
CA GLY A 20 11.52 34.01 26.57
C GLY A 20 12.37 35.11 25.93
N GLY A 21 11.71 36.06 25.25
CA GLY A 21 12.30 37.36 24.92
C GLY A 21 11.43 38.15 23.93
N ARG A 22 10.95 39.32 24.36
CA ARG A 22 10.20 40.31 23.56
C ARG A 22 11.12 41.03 22.56
N GLY A 23 10.57 41.35 21.38
CA GLY A 23 11.02 42.46 20.52
C GLY A 23 12.11 42.13 19.48
N GLY A 24 11.93 42.67 18.26
CA GLY A 24 13.02 42.97 17.32
C GLY A 24 13.30 41.95 16.21
N SER A 25 13.08 42.41 14.97
CA SER A 25 13.72 42.03 13.69
C SER A 25 13.94 40.55 13.32
N GLN A 26 13.39 40.16 12.17
CA GLN A 26 13.78 38.96 11.42
C GLN A 26 15.28 39.00 11.08
N SER A 27 16.09 38.34 11.89
CA SER A 27 17.46 37.97 11.56
C SER A 27 17.50 36.45 11.41
N THR A 28 17.79 35.98 10.19
CA THR A 28 18.16 34.59 9.91
C THR A 28 19.50 34.31 10.58
N ALA A 29 19.44 34.02 11.88
CA ALA A 29 20.61 33.66 12.67
C ALA A 29 21.25 32.37 12.13
N ASN A 30 22.56 32.40 11.94
CA ASN A 30 23.42 31.27 11.57
C ASN A 30 23.22 30.08 12.53
N TYR A 31 22.30 29.19 12.21
CA TYR A 31 22.26 27.87 12.81
C TYR A 31 23.42 27.07 12.24
N ASN A 32 24.19 26.45 13.12
CA ASN A 32 25.31 25.58 12.76
C ASN A 32 24.76 24.34 12.04
N ASN A 33 24.47 24.48 10.74
CA ASN A 33 23.74 23.54 9.89
C ASN A 33 24.61 22.36 9.47
N HIS A 34 25.60 21.97 10.29
CA HIS A 34 26.40 20.80 10.00
C HIS A 34 25.57 19.53 10.13
N HIS A 35 25.85 18.54 9.29
CA HIS A 35 25.13 17.27 9.20
C HIS A 35 24.91 16.59 10.56
N GLY A 36 25.89 16.70 11.47
CA GLY A 36 25.79 16.20 12.85
C GLY A 36 24.62 16.76 13.67
N ALA A 37 24.00 17.88 13.25
CA ALA A 37 22.78 18.41 13.86
C ALA A 37 21.61 17.42 13.80
N TYR A 38 21.59 16.50 12.83
CA TYR A 38 20.58 15.45 12.74
C TYR A 38 20.58 14.52 13.96
N LYS A 39 21.68 14.39 14.72
CA LYS A 39 21.70 13.57 15.95
C LYS A 39 20.66 14.03 16.99
N ARG A 40 20.19 15.27 16.91
CA ARG A 40 19.11 15.81 17.75
C ARG A 40 17.74 15.20 17.45
N LEU A 41 17.59 14.53 16.31
CA LEU A 41 16.39 13.79 15.92
C LEU A 41 16.29 12.42 16.57
N LEU A 42 17.31 11.95 17.29
CA LEU A 42 17.22 10.68 18.01
C LEU A 42 16.11 10.73 19.06
N GLY A 43 15.30 9.67 19.09
CA GLY A 43 14.24 9.49 20.08
C GLY A 43 12.90 9.10 19.48
N LYS A 44 11.89 9.08 20.35
CA LYS A 44 10.50 8.75 20.03
C LYS A 44 9.62 10.00 20.01
N TYR A 45 8.68 10.04 19.10
CA TYR A 45 7.79 11.16 18.88
C TYR A 45 6.38 10.68 18.64
N ASP A 46 5.45 11.14 19.48
CA ASP A 46 4.03 10.90 19.25
C ASP A 46 3.57 11.69 18.03
N HIS A 47 2.88 10.99 17.15
CA HIS A 47 2.20 11.54 15.99
C HIS A 47 0.70 11.35 16.17
N VAL A 48 -0.05 12.44 15.99
CA VAL A 48 -1.48 12.46 16.33
C VAL A 48 -2.34 11.94 15.16
N GLU A 49 -1.91 12.14 13.91
CA GLU A 49 -2.76 11.82 12.76
C GLU A 49 -1.96 11.30 11.54
N PRO A 50 -1.63 9.99 11.47
CA PRO A 50 -2.28 8.93 12.23
C PRO A 50 -1.66 8.76 13.61
N GLN A 51 -2.48 8.34 14.57
CA GLN A 51 -2.03 7.99 15.90
C GLN A 51 -0.98 6.89 15.83
N SER A 52 0.27 7.27 16.05
CA SER A 52 1.45 6.40 15.93
C SER A 52 2.64 7.02 16.66
N ILE A 53 3.66 6.22 16.91
CA ILE A 53 4.93 6.65 17.47
C ILE A 53 5.98 6.54 16.37
N LEU A 54 6.59 7.66 16.04
CA LEU A 54 7.77 7.70 15.17
C LEU A 54 9.02 7.59 16.04
N SER A 55 9.81 6.54 15.86
CA SER A 55 11.10 6.35 16.51
C SER A 55 12.23 6.56 15.51
N ILE A 56 13.20 7.41 15.83
CA ILE A 56 14.45 7.52 15.09
C ILE A 56 15.53 6.90 15.96
N ASP A 57 15.87 5.66 15.66
CA ASP A 57 16.76 4.84 16.50
C ASP A 57 18.24 5.08 16.17
N HIS A 58 18.54 5.38 14.90
CA HIS A 58 19.89 5.67 14.44
C HIS A 58 19.87 6.80 13.41
N VAL A 59 20.82 7.72 13.52
CA VAL A 59 21.03 8.82 12.57
C VAL A 59 22.37 8.63 11.89
N GLN A 60 22.37 8.67 10.56
CA GLN A 60 23.58 8.52 9.74
C GLN A 60 24.66 9.56 10.12
N GLY A 61 25.93 9.14 10.14
CA GLY A 61 27.04 10.01 10.59
C GLY A 61 27.40 11.15 9.62
N ASN A 62 27.13 10.95 8.33
CA ASN A 62 27.26 11.95 7.26
C ASN A 62 26.32 11.57 6.09
N ALA A 63 26.27 12.39 5.04
CA ALA A 63 25.36 12.21 3.91
C ALA A 63 25.63 10.97 3.04
N TYR A 64 26.79 10.33 3.22
CA TYR A 64 27.26 9.16 2.48
C TYR A 64 27.31 7.88 3.33
N ALA A 65 27.02 7.98 4.62
CA ALA A 65 27.00 6.84 5.53
C ALA A 65 25.73 5.99 5.34
N ALA A 66 25.71 4.81 5.98
CA ALA A 66 24.50 3.99 6.02
C ALA A 66 23.28 4.81 6.49
N PRO A 67 22.12 4.67 5.83
CA PRO A 67 20.96 5.51 6.11
C PRO A 67 20.48 5.45 7.57
N SER A 68 19.76 6.50 7.96
CA SER A 68 19.15 6.60 9.28
C SER A 68 18.06 5.54 9.46
N GLN A 69 17.96 4.94 10.64
CA GLN A 69 16.97 3.89 10.93
C GLN A 69 15.78 4.50 11.66
N VAL A 70 14.61 4.31 11.07
CA VAL A 70 13.36 4.92 11.52
C VAL A 70 12.28 3.85 11.65
N ARG A 71 11.54 3.86 12.76
CA ARG A 71 10.40 2.98 12.98
C ARG A 71 9.12 3.77 13.12
N ALA A 72 8.05 3.26 12.51
CA ALA A 72 6.69 3.70 12.76
C ALA A 72 5.98 2.62 13.56
N ILE A 73 5.65 2.90 14.81
CA ILE A 73 4.99 1.97 15.72
C ILE A 73 3.55 2.42 15.89
N LYS A 74 2.61 1.54 15.54
CA LYS A 74 1.19 1.86 15.62
C LYS A 74 0.51 0.94 16.63
N PRO A 75 -0.17 1.50 17.66
CA PRO A 75 -0.97 0.69 18.58
C PRO A 75 -2.03 -0.09 17.80
N TRP A 76 -2.22 -1.36 18.13
CA TRP A 76 -3.07 -2.29 17.39
C TRP A 76 -4.51 -1.77 17.30
N LYS A 77 -5.05 -1.26 18.42
CA LYS A 77 -6.39 -0.66 18.49
C LYS A 77 -6.61 0.49 17.50
N GLU A 78 -5.55 1.22 17.15
CA GLU A 78 -5.61 2.36 16.23
C GLU A 78 -5.45 1.95 14.75
N THR A 79 -5.12 0.68 14.47
CA THR A 79 -4.97 0.18 13.10
C THR A 79 -6.33 0.05 12.40
N GLY A 80 -7.39 -0.26 13.16
CA GLY A 80 -8.70 -0.63 12.61
C GLY A 80 -8.70 -1.99 11.91
N LEU A 81 -7.65 -2.81 12.07
CA LEU A 81 -7.56 -4.16 11.54
C LEU A 81 -8.27 -5.15 12.47
N PRO A 82 -9.00 -6.16 11.94
CA PRO A 82 -9.65 -7.17 12.76
C PRO A 82 -8.66 -8.04 13.57
N ASP A 83 -9.00 -8.32 14.82
CA ASP A 83 -8.19 -9.16 15.74
C ASP A 83 -7.94 -10.59 15.23
N GLN A 84 -8.71 -11.06 14.23
CA GLN A 84 -8.47 -12.34 13.58
C GLN A 84 -7.07 -12.48 12.96
N TYR A 85 -6.39 -11.37 12.65
CA TYR A 85 -5.01 -11.37 12.17
C TYR A 85 -4.00 -11.69 13.28
N LEU A 86 -4.39 -11.52 14.55
CA LEU A 86 -3.60 -11.90 15.72
C LEU A 86 -3.78 -13.38 16.11
N ALA A 87 -4.73 -14.08 15.50
CA ALA A 87 -5.13 -15.43 15.95
C ALA A 87 -4.04 -16.51 15.77
N SER A 88 -3.08 -16.33 14.86
CA SER A 88 -1.98 -17.28 14.64
C SER A 88 -0.73 -16.60 14.09
N ASP A 89 0.43 -17.25 14.28
CA ASP A 89 1.71 -16.74 13.77
C ASP A 89 1.72 -16.63 12.25
N VAL A 90 1.11 -17.58 11.54
CA VAL A 90 0.99 -17.54 10.07
C VAL A 90 0.25 -16.27 9.62
N ARG A 91 -0.84 -15.90 10.30
CA ARG A 91 -1.61 -14.68 9.97
C ARG A 91 -0.84 -13.41 10.28
N ARG A 92 -0.08 -13.40 11.39
CA ARG A 92 0.81 -12.28 11.75
C ARG A 92 1.90 -12.10 10.71
N ILE A 93 2.55 -13.18 10.31
CA ILE A 93 3.58 -13.17 9.26
C ILE A 93 3.00 -12.64 7.94
N ALA A 94 1.83 -13.16 7.53
CA ALA A 94 1.16 -12.70 6.32
C ALA A 94 0.78 -11.21 6.38
N LEU A 95 0.32 -10.73 7.54
CA LEU A 95 0.02 -9.31 7.74
C LEU A 95 1.28 -8.45 7.66
N CYS A 96 2.35 -8.84 8.36
CA CYS A 96 3.64 -8.14 8.35
C CYS A 96 4.24 -8.08 6.94
N ASP A 97 4.20 -9.19 6.20
CA ASP A 97 4.63 -9.25 4.81
C ASP A 97 3.79 -8.32 3.93
N PHE A 98 2.47 -8.35 4.09
CA PHE A 98 1.55 -7.47 3.36
C PHE A 98 1.81 -5.98 3.60
N VAL A 99 1.93 -5.53 4.86
CA VAL A 99 2.19 -4.10 5.13
C VAL A 99 3.56 -3.67 4.63
N SER A 100 4.55 -4.58 4.64
CA SER A 100 5.87 -4.34 4.05
C SER A 100 5.80 -4.21 2.53
N CYS A 101 5.03 -5.08 1.86
CA CYS A 101 4.74 -5.00 0.43
C CYS A 101 4.12 -3.64 0.06
N VAL A 102 3.07 -3.24 0.78
CA VAL A 102 2.36 -1.97 0.53
C VAL A 102 3.31 -0.79 0.69
N ALA A 103 4.05 -0.72 1.80
CA ALA A 103 5.02 0.34 2.03
C ALA A 103 6.11 0.39 0.93
N GLY A 104 6.64 -0.78 0.54
CA GLY A 104 7.64 -0.88 -0.53
C GLY A 104 7.11 -0.42 -1.88
N ARG A 105 5.88 -0.82 -2.25
CA ARG A 105 5.23 -0.39 -3.49
C ARG A 105 4.98 1.11 -3.50
N LEU A 106 4.52 1.70 -2.40
CA LEU A 106 4.31 3.14 -2.29
C LEU A 106 5.60 3.95 -2.44
N ILE A 107 6.71 3.46 -1.87
CA ILE A 107 8.02 4.08 -2.03
C ILE A 107 8.42 4.10 -3.51
N GLN A 108 8.25 2.97 -4.22
CA GLN A 108 8.61 2.85 -5.63
C GLN A 108 7.70 3.70 -6.54
N THR A 109 6.38 3.62 -6.38
CA THR A 109 5.43 4.33 -7.26
C THR A 109 5.54 5.85 -7.12
N LYS A 110 5.85 6.34 -5.91
CA LYS A 110 6.09 7.77 -5.65
C LYS A 110 7.54 8.19 -5.90
N ARG A 111 8.40 7.28 -6.38
CA ARG A 111 9.83 7.52 -6.67
C ARG A 111 10.59 8.06 -5.46
N LEU A 112 10.19 7.65 -4.26
CA LEU A 112 10.79 8.06 -2.98
C LEU A 112 12.09 7.31 -2.68
N ASP A 113 12.40 6.28 -3.46
CA ASP A 113 13.66 5.54 -3.46
C ASP A 113 14.81 6.28 -4.15
N GLN A 114 14.52 7.40 -4.83
CA GLN A 114 15.51 8.17 -5.58
C GLN A 114 16.15 9.25 -4.70
N SER A 115 17.47 9.38 -4.74
CA SER A 115 18.17 10.48 -4.08
C SER A 115 17.90 11.79 -4.81
N ILE A 116 17.68 12.86 -4.03
CA ILE A 116 17.55 14.22 -4.52
C ILE A 116 18.90 14.61 -5.13
N GLY A 117 18.95 14.97 -6.42
CA GLY A 117 20.13 15.60 -7.04
C GLY A 117 20.98 14.76 -8.01
N LYS A 118 20.58 13.54 -8.39
CA LYS A 118 21.37 12.69 -9.31
C LYS A 118 21.50 13.20 -10.76
N ALA A 119 20.89 14.33 -11.13
CA ALA A 119 20.80 14.73 -12.52
C ALA A 119 22.07 15.40 -13.10
N ASN A 120 22.98 16.01 -12.32
CA ASN A 120 24.27 16.61 -12.80
C ASN A 120 25.14 17.27 -11.69
N GLY A 121 25.07 16.82 -10.42
CA GLY A 121 25.74 17.51 -9.29
C GLY A 121 27.15 17.00 -8.95
N GLY A 122 28.11 17.90 -8.74
CA GLY A 122 29.43 17.57 -8.19
C GLY A 122 29.39 17.13 -6.71
N TRP A 123 30.53 16.79 -6.11
CA TRP A 123 30.66 16.20 -4.75
C TRP A 123 30.05 17.03 -3.60
N SER A 124 29.75 18.31 -3.85
CA SER A 124 29.08 19.24 -2.91
C SER A 124 27.57 19.40 -3.15
N GLY A 125 27.03 18.75 -4.18
CA GLY A 125 25.63 18.86 -4.57
C GLY A 125 24.67 18.25 -3.52
N PRO A 126 23.36 18.57 -3.62
CA PRO A 126 22.34 17.91 -2.82
C PRO A 126 22.38 16.39 -3.02
N THR A 127 22.33 15.65 -1.91
CA THR A 127 22.26 14.19 -1.90
C THR A 127 21.36 13.70 -0.75
N GLY A 128 21.02 12.42 -0.75
CA GLY A 128 20.09 11.81 0.21
C GLY A 128 18.63 11.96 -0.23
N GLY A 129 17.71 11.74 0.69
CA GLY A 129 16.27 11.77 0.46
C GLY A 129 15.63 10.45 0.04
N ALA A 130 16.44 9.43 -0.26
CA ALA A 130 15.96 8.10 -0.58
C ALA A 130 15.40 7.40 0.66
N PHE A 131 14.21 6.82 0.49
CA PHE A 131 13.56 5.87 1.38
C PHE A 131 13.81 4.46 0.89
N SER A 132 14.07 3.56 1.83
CA SER A 132 13.93 2.14 1.57
C SER A 132 13.31 1.43 2.76
N ILE A 133 12.66 0.34 2.44
CA ILE A 133 12.24 -0.70 3.37
C ILE A 133 12.83 -1.99 2.84
N ASN A 134 13.09 -2.97 3.71
CA ASN A 134 13.42 -4.32 3.27
C ASN A 134 12.15 -4.97 2.69
N ALA A 135 11.77 -4.54 1.49
CA ALA A 135 10.54 -4.92 0.83
C ALA A 135 10.62 -6.39 0.40
N PRO A 136 9.59 -7.20 0.72
CA PRO A 136 9.54 -8.59 0.31
C PRO A 136 9.43 -8.71 -1.22
N ARG A 137 9.91 -9.84 -1.75
CA ARG A 137 9.75 -10.25 -3.15
C ARG A 137 8.61 -11.25 -3.25
N GLN A 138 8.81 -12.40 -3.87
CA GLN A 138 7.73 -13.37 -4.05
C GLN A 138 7.48 -14.21 -2.80
N GLU A 139 8.44 -14.26 -1.87
CA GLU A 139 8.40 -15.14 -0.70
C GLU A 139 7.81 -14.45 0.54
N MET A 140 6.77 -15.07 1.12
CA MET A 140 6.20 -14.69 2.41
C MET A 140 7.03 -15.33 3.54
N ILE A 141 7.88 -14.52 4.20
CA ILE A 141 8.83 -14.97 5.23
C ILE A 141 8.77 -13.99 6.40
N PRO A 142 8.94 -14.44 7.67
CA PRO A 142 9.18 -13.54 8.79
C PRO A 142 10.37 -12.62 8.54
N ARG A 143 10.16 -11.30 8.65
CA ARG A 143 11.20 -10.28 8.42
C ARG A 143 11.10 -9.18 9.47
N THR A 144 12.18 -8.42 9.60
CA THR A 144 12.24 -7.26 10.51
C THR A 144 11.68 -5.98 9.88
N SER A 145 11.23 -6.00 8.63
CA SER A 145 10.63 -4.84 7.95
C SER A 145 9.30 -4.44 8.56
N ALA A 146 8.54 -5.43 9.03
CA ALA A 146 7.32 -5.26 9.79
C ALA A 146 7.26 -6.30 10.90
N LEU A 147 6.92 -5.89 12.12
CA LEU A 147 6.85 -6.79 13.26
C LEU A 147 5.64 -6.50 14.14
N MET A 148 5.10 -7.55 14.73
CA MET A 148 4.10 -7.47 15.78
C MET A 148 4.79 -7.44 17.14
N SER A 149 4.48 -6.46 17.98
CA SER A 149 4.86 -6.47 19.40
C SER A 149 3.72 -7.07 20.20
N GLY A 150 3.71 -8.40 20.31
CA GLY A 150 2.60 -9.14 20.90
C GLY A 150 1.28 -8.80 20.19
N ASN A 151 0.25 -8.43 20.97
CA ASN A 151 -1.05 -7.99 20.47
C ASN A 151 -1.25 -6.47 20.59
N GLU A 152 -0.20 -5.75 20.97
CA GLU A 152 -0.32 -4.36 21.40
C GLU A 152 -0.06 -3.38 20.26
N SER A 153 0.84 -3.72 19.33
CA SER A 153 1.20 -2.85 18.23
C SER A 153 1.80 -3.60 17.04
N ILE A 154 1.76 -2.94 15.89
CA ILE A 154 2.52 -3.29 14.69
C ILE A 154 3.55 -2.20 14.43
N GLU A 155 4.77 -2.59 14.08
CA GLU A 155 5.83 -1.65 13.71
C GLU A 155 6.31 -1.87 12.27
N LEU A 156 6.55 -0.79 11.54
CA LEU A 156 7.27 -0.78 10.27
C LEU A 156 8.65 -0.15 10.45
N ARG A 157 9.67 -0.73 9.80
CA ARG A 157 11.06 -0.27 9.87
C ARG A 157 11.55 0.22 8.52
N PHE A 158 12.08 1.43 8.49
CA PHE A 158 12.54 2.13 7.30
C PHE A 158 13.99 2.55 7.44
N ALA A 159 14.70 2.57 6.32
CA ALA A 159 15.96 3.24 6.14
C ALA A 159 15.72 4.56 5.39
N VAL A 160 16.16 5.67 5.97
CA VAL A 160 15.93 7.02 5.44
C VAL A 160 17.26 7.74 5.29
N SER A 161 17.61 8.07 4.05
CA SER A 161 18.80 8.88 3.77
C SER A 161 18.46 10.34 4.04
N LEU A 162 19.01 10.96 5.08
CA LEU A 162 18.69 12.35 5.41
C LEU A 162 19.41 13.32 4.43
N PRO A 163 18.73 14.36 3.91
CA PRO A 163 19.27 15.15 2.82
C PRO A 163 20.31 16.18 3.28
N ALA A 164 21.36 16.36 2.49
CA ALA A 164 22.38 17.36 2.75
C ALA A 164 23.01 17.88 1.46
N ALA A 165 23.56 19.09 1.49
CA ALA A 165 24.45 19.64 0.47
C ALA A 165 25.86 19.73 1.06
N GLY A 166 26.72 18.77 0.68
CA GLY A 166 28.00 18.55 1.37
C GLY A 166 27.79 18.25 2.86
N ARG A 167 28.29 19.12 3.74
CA ARG A 167 28.11 19.00 5.20
C ARG A 167 26.90 19.77 5.73
N SER A 168 26.17 20.48 4.88
CA SER A 168 25.07 21.34 5.30
C SER A 168 23.73 20.62 5.22
N VAL A 169 22.97 20.65 6.31
CA VAL A 169 21.62 20.05 6.43
C VAL A 169 20.63 20.78 5.53
N LEU A 170 19.84 20.01 4.78
CA LEU A 170 18.75 20.53 3.96
C LEU A 170 17.41 20.41 4.72
N VAL A 171 17.10 21.40 5.56
CA VAL A 171 16.00 21.35 6.54
C VAL A 171 14.63 21.18 5.88
N GLN A 172 14.34 21.93 4.81
CA GLN A 172 13.04 21.87 4.12
C GLN A 172 12.80 20.49 3.50
N GLN A 173 13.83 19.92 2.87
CA GLN A 173 13.79 18.59 2.28
C GLN A 173 13.65 17.53 3.37
N ALA A 174 14.37 17.66 4.49
CA ALA A 174 14.28 16.75 5.62
C ALA A 174 12.86 16.74 6.22
N TYR A 175 12.23 17.91 6.29
CA TYR A 175 10.83 18.04 6.71
C TYR A 175 9.89 17.33 5.72
N GLN A 176 10.04 17.57 4.41
CA GLN A 176 9.23 16.90 3.38
C GLN A 176 9.34 15.38 3.50
N ILE A 177 10.54 14.85 3.71
CA ILE A 177 10.80 13.42 3.89
C ILE A 177 10.12 12.92 5.17
N LEU A 178 10.51 13.42 6.34
CA LEU A 178 10.11 12.83 7.62
C LEU A 178 8.67 13.15 8.03
N ALA A 179 8.17 14.33 7.69
CA ALA A 179 6.89 14.83 8.17
C ALA A 179 5.76 14.69 7.14
N VAL A 180 6.07 14.60 5.85
CA VAL A 180 5.05 14.46 4.81
C VAL A 180 5.10 13.06 4.21
N ASN A 181 6.20 12.71 3.54
CA ASN A 181 6.29 11.46 2.78
C ASN A 181 6.23 10.22 3.68
N LEU A 182 7.00 10.21 4.77
CA LEU A 182 7.00 9.09 5.72
C LEU A 182 5.65 8.93 6.40
N VAL A 183 5.04 10.03 6.85
CA VAL A 183 3.71 10.01 7.47
C VAL A 183 2.67 9.48 6.49
N GLU A 184 2.74 9.87 5.22
CA GLU A 184 1.83 9.37 4.18
C GLU A 184 2.01 7.87 3.92
N ILE A 185 3.25 7.37 3.87
CA ILE A 185 3.52 5.92 3.78
C ILE A 185 2.91 5.20 4.99
N ILE A 186 3.11 5.71 6.21
CA ILE A 186 2.53 5.15 7.43
C ILE A 186 1.01 5.15 7.36
N LYS A 187 0.39 6.24 6.89
CA LYS A 187 -1.06 6.33 6.69
C LYS A 187 -1.53 5.20 5.77
N GLN A 188 -0.94 5.06 4.60
CA GLN A 188 -1.45 4.14 3.59
C GLN A 188 -1.06 2.67 3.85
N SER A 189 0.03 2.41 4.58
CA SER A 189 0.47 1.04 4.91
C SER A 189 -0.08 0.51 6.24
N LEU A 190 -0.39 1.38 7.22
CA LEU A 190 -0.81 0.99 8.58
C LEU A 190 -2.16 1.56 9.05
N LEU A 191 -2.81 2.47 8.31
CA LEU A 191 -4.26 2.68 8.47
C LEU A 191 -5.00 1.64 7.64
N GLN A 192 -6.33 1.70 7.62
CA GLN A 192 -7.20 1.00 6.68
C GLN A 192 -6.79 1.25 5.20
N GLY A 193 -5.65 0.70 4.76
CA GLY A 193 -5.64 -0.14 3.58
C GLY A 193 -6.49 -1.32 3.97
N ARG A 194 -7.82 -1.16 3.93
CA ARG A 194 -8.72 -2.29 3.79
C ARG A 194 -8.07 -3.07 2.66
N CYS A 195 -7.54 -4.27 2.90
CA CYS A 195 -6.71 -4.98 1.93
C CYS A 195 -7.58 -5.42 0.76
N LEU A 196 -8.23 -4.47 0.08
CA LEU A 196 -9.27 -4.71 -0.88
C LEU A 196 -8.60 -5.13 -2.17
N ILE A 197 -9.10 -6.20 -2.74
CA ILE A 197 -8.80 -6.58 -4.12
C ILE A 197 -9.74 -5.88 -5.09
N THR A 198 -10.89 -5.38 -4.62
CA THR A 198 -11.82 -4.58 -5.41
C THR A 198 -12.75 -3.74 -4.54
N PHE A 199 -13.25 -2.66 -5.12
CA PHE A 199 -14.26 -1.77 -4.55
C PHE A 199 -15.35 -1.47 -5.60
N VAL A 200 -16.61 -1.54 -5.18
CA VAL A 200 -17.78 -1.24 -6.01
C VAL A 200 -18.62 -0.16 -5.31
N ALA A 201 -18.66 1.05 -5.86
CA ALA A 201 -19.45 2.14 -5.28
C ALA A 201 -20.96 1.86 -5.27
N ASN A 202 -21.65 2.28 -4.20
CA ASN A 202 -23.11 2.34 -4.19
C ASN A 202 -23.60 3.30 -5.29
N GLY A 203 -24.68 2.92 -5.98
CA GLY A 203 -25.23 3.66 -7.11
C GLY A 203 -24.65 3.25 -8.48
N SER A 204 -23.63 2.38 -8.54
CA SER A 204 -23.09 1.89 -9.81
C SER A 204 -24.12 1.11 -10.63
N VAL A 205 -24.09 1.29 -11.96
CA VAL A 205 -24.92 0.53 -12.91
C VAL A 205 -24.07 -0.56 -13.54
N LEU A 206 -24.22 -1.77 -13.01
CA LEU A 206 -23.51 -2.95 -13.48
C LEU A 206 -24.07 -3.55 -14.78
N PRO A 207 -25.41 -3.72 -14.93
CA PRO A 207 -25.96 -4.34 -16.13
C PRO A 207 -25.72 -3.48 -17.38
N ARG A 208 -25.43 -4.13 -18.49
CA ARG A 208 -25.25 -3.48 -19.79
C ARG A 208 -26.56 -3.52 -20.59
N ALA A 209 -26.68 -2.62 -21.56
CA ALA A 209 -27.89 -2.47 -22.38
C ALA A 209 -28.30 -3.77 -23.10
N SER A 210 -27.32 -4.59 -23.51
CA SER A 210 -27.55 -5.93 -24.05
C SER A 210 -26.26 -6.77 -24.00
N GLY A 211 -26.34 -8.07 -24.26
CA GLY A 211 -25.15 -8.93 -24.34
C GLY A 211 -24.18 -8.58 -25.48
N ALA A 212 -24.61 -7.75 -26.44
CA ALA A 212 -23.78 -7.26 -27.54
C ALA A 212 -23.31 -5.81 -27.35
N SER A 213 -23.83 -5.09 -26.37
CA SER A 213 -23.53 -3.67 -26.14
C SER A 213 -22.77 -3.48 -24.84
N GLN A 214 -21.70 -2.68 -24.90
CA GLN A 214 -20.98 -2.25 -23.70
C GLN A 214 -21.57 -0.98 -23.09
N ALA A 215 -22.67 -0.41 -23.59
CA ALA A 215 -23.33 0.73 -22.94
C ALA A 215 -24.08 0.31 -21.65
N PRO A 216 -24.26 1.18 -20.65
CA PRO A 216 -25.03 0.86 -19.45
C PRO A 216 -26.49 0.61 -19.78
N MET A 217 -27.14 -0.25 -18.99
CA MET A 217 -28.59 -0.39 -19.04
C MET A 217 -29.26 0.91 -18.56
N THR A 218 -30.31 1.33 -19.25
CA THR A 218 -31.08 2.55 -18.94
C THR A 218 -32.55 2.19 -18.81
N GLY A 219 -33.29 2.82 -17.90
CA GLY A 219 -34.71 2.55 -17.68
C GLY A 219 -35.08 2.60 -16.21
N SER A 220 -36.38 2.51 -15.90
CA SER A 220 -36.87 2.49 -14.52
C SER A 220 -36.67 1.13 -13.83
N GLU A 221 -36.42 0.09 -14.62
CA GLU A 221 -36.16 -1.29 -14.20
C GLU A 221 -34.70 -1.54 -13.76
N VAL A 222 -33.81 -0.55 -13.94
CA VAL A 222 -32.39 -0.68 -13.61
C VAL A 222 -32.21 -0.69 -12.09
N VAL A 223 -31.69 -1.79 -11.57
CA VAL A 223 -31.29 -1.90 -10.16
C VAL A 223 -29.84 -1.45 -10.03
N VAL A 224 -29.64 -0.30 -9.38
CA VAL A 224 -28.30 0.20 -9.03
C VAL A 224 -27.69 -0.65 -7.92
N PHE A 225 -26.36 -0.77 -7.95
CA PHE A 225 -25.63 -1.52 -6.95
C PHE A 225 -25.76 -0.88 -5.56
N THR A 226 -25.99 -1.71 -4.55
CA THR A 226 -25.98 -1.31 -3.14
C THR A 226 -25.21 -2.34 -2.35
N SER A 227 -24.24 -1.90 -1.57
CA SER A 227 -23.37 -2.75 -0.77
C SER A 227 -24.17 -3.45 0.34
N PRO A 228 -23.86 -4.73 0.62
CA PRO A 228 -24.23 -5.31 1.90
C PRO A 228 -23.50 -4.58 3.03
N LYS A 229 -24.16 -4.42 4.18
CA LYS A 229 -23.64 -3.65 5.33
C LYS A 229 -22.34 -4.23 5.86
N GLU A 230 -22.17 -5.55 5.77
CA GLU A 230 -21.03 -6.29 6.29
C GLU A 230 -19.75 -6.04 5.48
N LEU A 231 -19.88 -5.68 4.20
CA LEU A 231 -18.77 -5.34 3.30
C LEU A 231 -18.74 -3.85 2.94
N GLU A 232 -19.58 -3.04 3.60
CA GLU A 232 -19.69 -1.62 3.28
C GLU A 232 -18.51 -0.84 3.83
N VAL A 233 -17.91 -0.04 2.94
CA VAL A 233 -16.68 0.69 3.16
C VAL A 233 -16.76 2.03 2.46
N SER A 234 -16.17 3.07 3.04
CA SER A 234 -16.04 4.39 2.38
C SER A 234 -14.59 4.66 1.99
N LEU A 235 -14.36 4.98 0.71
CA LEU A 235 -13.06 5.37 0.16
C LEU A 235 -13.11 6.84 -0.27
N THR A 236 -12.03 7.58 -0.02
CA THR A 236 -11.89 8.96 -0.45
C THR A 236 -10.94 9.02 -1.64
N ALA A 237 -11.43 9.53 -2.76
CA ALA A 237 -10.64 9.76 -3.97
C ALA A 237 -9.62 10.88 -3.75
N ILE A 238 -8.58 10.93 -4.59
CA ILE A 238 -7.54 11.98 -4.56
C ILE A 238 -8.13 13.38 -4.77
N THR A 239 -9.25 13.47 -5.50
CA THR A 239 -10.02 14.69 -5.72
C THR A 239 -10.79 15.17 -4.50
N GLY A 240 -10.82 14.39 -3.41
CA GLY A 240 -11.54 14.68 -2.17
C GLY A 240 -12.97 14.14 -2.11
N SER A 241 -13.51 13.57 -3.19
CA SER A 241 -14.83 12.93 -3.16
C SER A 241 -14.78 11.64 -2.35
N THR A 242 -15.79 11.41 -1.51
CA THR A 242 -15.92 10.16 -0.76
C THR A 242 -17.02 9.30 -1.37
N HIS A 243 -16.70 8.03 -1.61
CA HIS A 243 -17.58 7.02 -2.17
C HIS A 243 -17.79 5.92 -1.14
N THR A 244 -19.04 5.61 -0.83
CA THR A 244 -19.42 4.45 -0.01
C THR A 244 -19.85 3.32 -0.91
N GLY A 245 -19.42 2.10 -0.62
CA GLY A 245 -19.65 0.94 -1.48
C GLY A 245 -19.15 -0.36 -0.87
N MET A 246 -19.20 -1.43 -1.66
CA MET A 246 -18.74 -2.75 -1.25
C MET A 246 -17.23 -2.86 -1.44
N GLY A 247 -16.50 -3.19 -0.38
CA GLY A 247 -15.08 -3.49 -0.43
C GLY A 247 -14.84 -4.98 -0.23
N ILE A 248 -14.28 -5.65 -1.23
CA ILE A 248 -13.92 -7.06 -1.12
C ILE A 248 -12.46 -7.19 -0.65
N PRO A 249 -12.19 -7.71 0.56
CA PRO A 249 -10.82 -7.89 1.06
C PRO A 249 -10.12 -9.07 0.37
N LYS A 250 -8.79 -9.05 0.38
CA LYS A 250 -7.89 -10.10 -0.09
C LYS A 250 -8.18 -11.38 0.69
N SER A 251 -8.91 -12.26 0.06
CA SER A 251 -9.44 -13.50 0.62
C SER A 251 -10.06 -14.33 -0.52
N VAL A 252 -10.57 -15.51 -0.20
CA VAL A 252 -11.45 -16.26 -1.11
C VAL A 252 -12.88 -15.75 -0.92
N THR A 253 -13.42 -15.08 -1.94
CA THR A 253 -14.81 -14.56 -1.93
C THR A 253 -15.67 -15.39 -2.88
N MET A 254 -16.83 -15.85 -2.38
CA MET A 254 -17.75 -16.68 -3.14
C MET A 254 -19.02 -15.90 -3.49
N LEU A 255 -19.36 -15.82 -4.78
CA LEU A 255 -20.59 -15.21 -5.26
C LEU A 255 -21.67 -16.28 -5.48
N THR A 256 -22.69 -16.29 -4.62
CA THR A 256 -23.78 -17.29 -4.64
C THR A 256 -25.13 -16.66 -4.99
N GLY A 257 -26.12 -17.47 -5.40
CA GLY A 257 -27.48 -17.02 -5.71
C GLY A 257 -28.13 -17.74 -6.89
N GLY A 258 -29.42 -17.51 -7.12
CA GLY A 258 -30.22 -18.16 -8.18
C GLY A 258 -29.81 -17.76 -9.61
N ARG A 259 -30.31 -18.49 -10.62
CA ARG A 259 -30.08 -18.16 -12.04
C ARG A 259 -30.68 -16.77 -12.35
N LEU A 260 -29.95 -15.94 -13.10
CA LEU A 260 -30.35 -14.56 -13.47
C LEU A 260 -30.40 -13.53 -12.32
N HIS A 261 -29.81 -13.82 -11.16
CA HIS A 261 -29.69 -12.84 -10.04
C HIS A 261 -28.45 -11.92 -10.14
N GLY A 262 -27.90 -11.67 -11.34
CA GLY A 262 -26.82 -10.69 -11.53
C GLY A 262 -25.41 -11.11 -11.08
N LYS A 263 -25.18 -12.38 -10.70
CA LYS A 263 -23.84 -12.88 -10.31
C LYS A 263 -22.77 -12.64 -11.38
N SER A 264 -23.06 -13.03 -12.62
CA SER A 264 -22.14 -12.83 -13.76
C SER A 264 -21.95 -11.36 -14.05
N THR A 265 -23.01 -10.55 -13.94
CA THR A 265 -22.97 -9.10 -14.12
C THR A 265 -22.04 -8.42 -13.12
N LEU A 266 -22.09 -8.82 -11.84
CA LEU A 266 -21.14 -8.34 -10.84
C LEU A 266 -19.73 -8.80 -11.18
N LEU A 267 -19.52 -10.08 -11.48
CA LEU A 267 -18.19 -10.61 -11.78
C LEU A 267 -17.54 -9.94 -13.01
N GLU A 268 -18.32 -9.67 -14.06
CA GLU A 268 -17.87 -8.93 -15.25
C GLU A 268 -17.51 -7.47 -14.93
N ALA A 269 -18.24 -6.84 -14.01
CA ALA A 269 -17.88 -5.50 -13.54
C ALA A 269 -16.56 -5.51 -12.74
N LEU A 270 -16.33 -6.55 -11.92
CA LEU A 270 -15.05 -6.71 -11.20
C LEU A 270 -13.89 -6.99 -12.16
N GLU A 271 -14.12 -7.84 -13.17
CA GLU A 271 -13.16 -8.15 -14.24
C GLU A 271 -12.71 -6.89 -14.99
N LEU A 272 -13.66 -6.03 -15.37
CA LEU A 272 -13.36 -4.80 -16.11
C LEU A 272 -12.91 -3.64 -15.21
N GLY A 273 -13.10 -3.74 -13.88
CA GLY A 273 -12.63 -2.75 -12.91
C GLY A 273 -11.10 -2.61 -12.82
N VAL A 274 -10.34 -3.42 -13.54
CA VAL A 274 -8.88 -3.19 -13.75
C VAL A 274 -8.61 -2.01 -14.69
N TYR A 275 -9.62 -1.56 -15.44
CA TYR A 275 -9.57 -0.42 -16.34
C TYR A 275 -10.37 0.76 -15.80
N ASP A 276 -9.91 1.96 -16.11
CA ASP A 276 -10.71 3.16 -15.89
C ASP A 276 -11.88 3.20 -16.90
N HIS A 277 -13.05 3.62 -16.42
CA HIS A 277 -14.24 3.81 -17.26
C HIS A 277 -14.59 5.30 -17.43
N LEU A 278 -15.20 5.63 -18.57
CA LEU A 278 -15.67 6.99 -18.84
C LEU A 278 -16.83 7.37 -17.91
N ARG A 279 -16.97 8.67 -17.64
CA ARG A 279 -18.13 9.20 -16.90
C ARG A 279 -19.44 8.80 -17.59
N GLY A 280 -20.40 8.32 -16.81
CA GLY A 280 -21.69 7.86 -17.33
C GLY A 280 -21.70 6.41 -17.81
N ASP A 281 -20.57 5.68 -17.71
CA ASP A 281 -20.53 4.23 -17.99
C ASP A 281 -21.30 3.41 -16.94
N GLY A 282 -21.48 3.94 -15.73
CA GLY A 282 -22.07 3.26 -14.58
C GLY A 282 -21.06 2.51 -13.71
N ARG A 283 -19.85 2.22 -14.24
CA ARG A 283 -18.78 1.50 -13.55
C ARG A 283 -17.55 2.37 -13.27
N GLU A 284 -17.60 3.68 -13.49
CA GLU A 284 -16.49 4.62 -13.28
C GLU A 284 -15.97 4.69 -11.83
N ALA A 285 -16.74 4.19 -10.87
CA ALA A 285 -16.37 4.11 -9.46
C ALA A 285 -16.19 2.66 -8.98
N ILE A 286 -15.90 1.75 -9.92
CA ILE A 286 -15.51 0.37 -9.65
C ILE A 286 -14.03 0.23 -9.94
N VAL A 287 -13.27 -0.27 -8.98
CA VAL A 287 -11.83 -0.46 -9.11
C VAL A 287 -11.44 -1.83 -8.61
N THR A 288 -10.58 -2.52 -9.35
CA THR A 288 -10.05 -3.84 -9.03
C THR A 288 -8.52 -3.80 -9.08
N ASP A 289 -7.86 -4.66 -8.32
CA ASP A 289 -6.41 -4.84 -8.38
C ASP A 289 -5.97 -5.00 -9.85
N PRO A 290 -5.05 -4.18 -10.38
CA PRO A 290 -4.68 -4.18 -11.80
C PRO A 290 -4.01 -5.48 -12.26
N THR A 291 -3.63 -6.37 -11.34
CA THR A 291 -3.12 -7.71 -11.64
C THR A 291 -4.19 -8.80 -11.65
N ALA A 292 -5.48 -8.44 -11.49
CA ALA A 292 -6.56 -9.40 -11.55
C ALA A 292 -6.73 -9.95 -12.97
N PHE A 293 -6.86 -11.28 -13.07
CA PHE A 293 -7.15 -11.98 -14.31
C PHE A 293 -8.35 -12.90 -14.13
N LYS A 294 -9.20 -12.95 -15.16
CA LYS A 294 -10.29 -13.91 -15.24
C LYS A 294 -9.77 -15.23 -15.76
N ILE A 295 -9.99 -16.27 -14.98
CA ILE A 295 -9.63 -17.63 -15.34
C ILE A 295 -10.90 -18.37 -15.75
N ARG A 296 -10.82 -19.06 -16.90
CA ARG A 296 -11.87 -19.93 -17.43
C ARG A 296 -11.24 -21.13 -18.12
N ALA A 297 -12.04 -22.17 -18.33
CA ALA A 297 -11.66 -23.28 -19.21
C ALA A 297 -11.62 -22.79 -20.66
N GLU A 298 -10.61 -23.23 -21.40
CA GLU A 298 -10.42 -22.94 -22.82
C GLU A 298 -10.09 -24.24 -23.57
N ASP A 299 -11.11 -25.05 -23.77
CA ASP A 299 -11.00 -26.37 -24.39
C ASP A 299 -10.41 -26.27 -25.80
N GLY A 300 -9.46 -27.16 -26.10
CA GLY A 300 -8.82 -27.26 -27.41
C GLY A 300 -7.66 -26.29 -27.65
N ARG A 301 -7.33 -25.41 -26.70
CA ARG A 301 -6.14 -24.54 -26.85
C ARG A 301 -4.85 -25.35 -26.81
N SER A 302 -3.83 -24.83 -27.47
CA SER A 302 -2.47 -25.32 -27.29
C SER A 302 -1.85 -24.79 -25.99
N VAL A 303 -0.96 -25.59 -25.43
CA VAL A 303 -0.15 -25.29 -24.25
C VAL A 303 1.27 -25.70 -24.57
N ASN A 304 2.23 -24.86 -24.22
CA ASN A 304 3.64 -25.14 -24.43
C ASN A 304 4.44 -24.89 -23.16
N THR A 305 5.11 -25.93 -22.66
CA THR A 305 6.14 -25.87 -21.62
C THR A 305 5.66 -25.13 -20.36
N THR A 306 4.54 -25.58 -19.79
CA THR A 306 3.95 -24.99 -18.57
C THR A 306 3.97 -26.00 -17.41
N ASP A 307 4.33 -25.55 -16.20
CA ASP A 307 4.25 -26.39 -15.01
C ASP A 307 2.83 -26.43 -14.46
N VAL A 308 2.14 -27.56 -14.63
CA VAL A 308 0.79 -27.81 -14.12
C VAL A 308 0.79 -28.73 -12.89
N SER A 309 1.96 -29.08 -12.36
CA SER A 309 2.09 -29.97 -11.21
C SER A 309 1.40 -29.50 -9.93
N PRO A 310 1.15 -28.19 -9.68
CA PRO A 310 0.34 -27.76 -8.54
C PRO A 310 -1.12 -28.23 -8.58
N PHE A 311 -1.65 -28.54 -9.77
CA PHE A 311 -3.06 -28.94 -9.97
C PHE A 311 -3.21 -30.38 -10.45
N ILE A 312 -2.22 -30.91 -11.17
CA ILE A 312 -2.29 -32.21 -11.84
C ILE A 312 -1.04 -33.02 -11.48
N SER A 313 -1.21 -34.03 -10.62
CA SER A 313 -0.12 -34.86 -10.12
C SER A 313 0.33 -35.94 -11.11
N THR A 314 -0.60 -36.55 -11.85
CA THR A 314 -0.32 -37.63 -12.80
C THR A 314 -1.06 -37.41 -14.11
N LEU A 315 -0.31 -37.31 -15.21
CA LEU A 315 -0.87 -37.23 -16.55
C LEU A 315 -0.91 -38.62 -17.20
N PRO A 316 -1.96 -38.92 -18.00
CA PRO A 316 -1.99 -40.14 -18.81
C PRO A 316 -0.75 -40.28 -19.69
N GLY A 317 -0.21 -41.49 -19.79
CA GLY A 317 0.96 -41.78 -20.64
C GLY A 317 2.31 -41.35 -20.04
N GLY A 318 2.40 -41.12 -18.72
CA GLY A 318 3.66 -40.87 -18.03
C GLY A 318 4.30 -39.50 -18.34
N LYS A 319 3.54 -38.57 -18.92
CA LYS A 319 4.02 -37.23 -19.25
C LYS A 319 4.35 -36.43 -17.98
N ALA A 320 5.43 -35.66 -18.03
CA ALA A 320 5.84 -34.82 -16.92
C ALA A 320 4.91 -33.60 -16.75
N ALA A 321 4.26 -33.49 -15.59
CA ALA A 321 3.38 -32.36 -15.26
C ALA A 321 4.14 -31.02 -15.12
N ARG A 322 5.45 -31.06 -14.84
CA ARG A 322 6.29 -29.86 -14.70
C ARG A 322 6.60 -29.14 -16.01
N VAL A 323 6.45 -29.84 -17.14
CA VAL A 323 6.78 -29.31 -18.48
C VAL A 323 5.69 -29.76 -19.45
N PHE A 324 4.44 -29.45 -19.11
CA PHE A 324 3.29 -29.89 -19.88
C PHE A 324 3.17 -29.14 -21.20
N SER A 325 3.02 -29.89 -22.29
CA SER A 325 2.77 -29.38 -23.64
C SER A 325 1.71 -30.24 -24.34
N THR A 326 0.79 -29.59 -25.04
CA THR A 326 -0.25 -30.25 -25.85
C THR A 326 -0.76 -29.30 -26.95
N PHE A 327 -1.22 -29.86 -28.07
CA PHE A 327 -1.92 -29.09 -29.10
C PHE A 327 -3.43 -28.95 -28.84
N GLY A 328 -3.98 -29.73 -27.91
CA GLY A 328 -5.39 -29.67 -27.53
C GLY A 328 -5.55 -30.01 -26.05
N ALA A 329 -5.64 -28.98 -25.21
CA ALA A 329 -5.89 -29.15 -23.79
C ALA A 329 -7.38 -29.43 -23.52
N SER A 330 -7.66 -30.35 -22.60
CA SER A 330 -8.98 -30.53 -22.00
C SER A 330 -9.33 -29.35 -21.07
N GLY A 331 -10.59 -29.18 -20.68
CA GLY A 331 -11.02 -28.04 -19.86
C GLY A 331 -10.35 -27.91 -18.49
N SER A 332 -10.04 -29.02 -17.82
CA SER A 332 -9.30 -28.97 -16.56
C SER A 332 -7.83 -28.61 -16.78
N THR A 333 -7.19 -29.18 -17.80
CA THR A 333 -5.79 -28.88 -18.14
C THR A 333 -5.61 -27.44 -18.64
N SER A 334 -6.54 -26.90 -19.44
CA SER A 334 -6.47 -25.52 -19.92
C SER A 334 -6.68 -24.52 -18.79
N MET A 335 -7.57 -24.83 -17.84
CA MET A 335 -7.77 -24.02 -16.65
C MET A 335 -6.54 -24.06 -15.72
N ALA A 336 -5.96 -25.24 -15.48
CA ALA A 336 -4.74 -25.37 -14.67
C ALA A 336 -3.56 -24.60 -15.27
N THR A 337 -3.48 -24.47 -16.60
CA THR A 337 -2.43 -23.67 -17.27
C THR A 337 -2.71 -22.18 -17.26
N ASN A 338 -3.96 -21.76 -17.05
CA ASN A 338 -4.34 -20.35 -16.95
C ASN A 338 -4.08 -19.77 -15.54
N ILE A 339 -3.90 -20.63 -14.53
CA ILE A 339 -3.56 -20.26 -13.15
C ILE A 339 -2.05 -20.24 -12.98
#